data_AF-A0A5N6X9P6-F1
#
_entry.id   AF-A0A5N6X9P6-F1
#
_cell.length_a   1.000
_cell.length_b   1.000
_cell.length_c   1.000
_cell.angle_alpha   90.00
_cell.angle_beta   90.00
_cell.angle_gamma   90.00
#
_symmetry.space_group_name_H-M   'P 1'
#
loop_
_entity.id
_entity.type
_entity.pdbx_description
1 polymer ?
#
loop_
_entity_poly.entity_id
_entity_poly.type
_entity_poly.pdbx_seq_one_letter_code
_entity_poly.pdbx_strand_id
1 'polypeptide(L)'
;MNCWQATVKPNFMFDEDDDDEFQELGHLIPLPGVEDKPSIGLQGGFLALDRATIKGIFASVVEQVVSLVQSQLRAIARSGTKAKTIMLVGGFGESEYLYQRLKAACPQTPVMQPPDA
;
A
#
# COMPACT_ATOMS: atom_id res chain seq x y z
N MET A 1 -16.21 1.21 -8.61
CA MET A 1 -14.97 1.53 -7.86
C MET A 1 -14.79 0.73 -6.56
N ASN A 2 -15.76 -0.08 -6.11
CA ASN A 2 -15.65 -0.83 -4.83
C ASN A 2 -14.62 -1.97 -4.82
N CYS A 3 -14.27 -2.54 -5.98
CA CYS A 3 -13.28 -3.61 -6.10
C CYS A 3 -11.86 -3.19 -5.67
N TRP A 4 -11.44 -1.97 -6.02
CA TRP A 4 -10.10 -1.49 -5.67
C TRP A 4 -9.96 -1.30 -4.16
N GLN A 5 -10.97 -0.70 -3.52
CA GLN A 5 -10.97 -0.47 -2.09
C GLN A 5 -11.11 -1.76 -1.28
N ALA A 6 -11.95 -2.70 -1.72
CA ALA A 6 -12.24 -3.92 -0.97
C ALA A 6 -11.27 -5.08 -1.25
N THR A 7 -10.61 -5.09 -2.42
CA THR A 7 -9.82 -6.25 -2.86
C THR A 7 -8.37 -5.90 -3.09
N VAL A 8 -8.06 -4.75 -3.68
CA VAL A 8 -6.67 -4.42 -4.03
C VAL A 8 -5.93 -3.75 -2.86
N LYS A 9 -6.54 -2.76 -2.20
CA LYS A 9 -5.91 -2.04 -1.09
C LYS A 9 -5.57 -2.92 0.13
N PRO A 10 -6.48 -3.76 0.66
CA PRO A 10 -6.21 -4.52 1.89
C PRO A 10 -5.29 -5.72 1.63
N ASN A 11 -5.41 -6.36 0.47
CA ASN A 11 -4.65 -7.57 0.13
C ASN A 11 -3.35 -7.29 -0.62
N PHE A 12 -2.90 -6.04 -0.70
CA PHE A 12 -1.59 -5.74 -1.28
C PHE A 12 -0.49 -6.10 -0.28
N MET A 13 0.01 -7.32 -0.39
CA MET A 13 1.20 -7.81 0.31
C MET A 13 2.35 -7.94 -0.70
N PHE A 14 3.51 -7.39 -0.35
CA PHE A 14 4.75 -7.60 -1.08
C PHE A 14 5.75 -8.14 -0.08
N ASP A 15 6.06 -9.43 -0.15
CA ASP A 15 7.26 -9.96 0.48
C ASP A 15 8.43 -9.71 -0.48
N GLU A 16 9.49 -9.09 0.00
CA GLU A 16 10.67 -8.80 -0.83
C GLU A 16 11.48 -10.07 -1.15
N ASP A 17 11.21 -11.16 -0.42
CA ASP A 17 11.83 -12.48 -0.56
C ASP A 17 10.94 -13.51 -1.30
N ASP A 18 9.78 -13.11 -1.83
CA ASP A 18 8.86 -14.02 -2.54
C ASP A 18 9.30 -14.22 -4.00
N ASP A 19 10.20 -15.18 -4.23
CA ASP A 19 10.61 -15.71 -5.55
C ASP A 19 9.54 -16.65 -6.16
N ASP A 20 8.26 -16.45 -5.85
CA ASP A 20 7.18 -17.32 -6.30
C ASP A 20 6.74 -16.92 -7.73
N GLU A 21 7.31 -17.59 -8.74
CA GLU A 21 7.00 -17.43 -10.18
C GLU A 21 5.48 -17.50 -10.48
N PHE A 22 4.69 -18.16 -9.63
CA PHE A 22 3.23 -18.29 -9.79
C PHE A 22 2.44 -17.03 -9.38
N GLN A 23 3.06 -16.07 -8.69
CA GLN A 23 2.46 -14.80 -8.27
C GLN A 23 2.59 -13.69 -9.34
N GLU A 24 3.12 -14.01 -10.54
CA GLU A 24 3.13 -13.12 -11.72
C GLU A 24 1.74 -12.85 -12.31
N LEU A 25 0.73 -13.63 -11.92
CA LEU A 25 -0.67 -13.33 -12.28
C LEU A 25 -1.09 -12.04 -11.57
N GLY A 26 -0.92 -10.93 -12.28
CA GLY A 26 -1.32 -9.59 -11.86
C GLY A 26 -2.79 -9.47 -11.43
N HIS A 27 -3.17 -8.31 -10.91
CA HIS A 27 -4.56 -8.09 -10.50
C HIS A 27 -5.44 -7.72 -11.70
N LEU A 28 -6.62 -8.34 -11.78
CA LEU A 28 -7.66 -8.01 -12.75
C LEU A 28 -8.63 -6.99 -12.14
N ILE A 29 -8.63 -5.77 -12.68
CA ILE A 29 -9.52 -4.70 -12.24
C ILE A 29 -10.72 -4.62 -13.17
N PRO A 30 -11.96 -4.83 -12.68
CA PRO A 30 -13.14 -4.70 -13.50
C PRO A 30 -13.38 -3.23 -13.88
N LEU A 31 -13.45 -2.98 -15.18
CA LEU A 31 -13.74 -1.69 -15.83
C LEU A 31 -14.90 -1.86 -16.84
N PRO A 32 -16.13 -2.13 -16.35
CA PRO A 32 -17.27 -2.36 -17.23
C PRO A 32 -17.61 -1.11 -18.06
N GLY A 33 -17.94 -1.31 -19.33
CA GLY A 33 -18.34 -0.24 -20.24
C GLY A 33 -17.18 0.53 -20.89
N VAL A 34 -15.94 0.11 -20.67
CA VAL A 34 -14.76 0.65 -21.38
C VAL A 34 -14.44 -0.25 -22.57
N GLU A 35 -14.19 0.35 -23.74
CA GLU A 35 -13.75 -0.39 -24.93
C GLU A 35 -12.40 -1.06 -24.71
N ASP A 36 -12.23 -2.24 -25.30
CA ASP A 36 -11.00 -3.03 -25.20
C ASP A 36 -9.80 -2.26 -25.75
N LYS A 37 -8.69 -2.31 -25.01
CA LYS A 37 -7.38 -1.77 -25.37
C LYS A 37 -6.30 -2.79 -25.02
N PRO A 38 -6.07 -3.80 -25.88
CA PRO A 38 -5.11 -4.87 -25.61
C PRO A 38 -3.68 -4.36 -25.35
N SER A 39 -3.30 -3.21 -25.93
CA SER A 39 -1.99 -2.57 -25.73
C SER A 39 -1.66 -2.24 -24.27
N ILE A 40 -2.66 -2.14 -23.39
CA ILE A 40 -2.50 -1.86 -21.97
C ILE A 40 -3.05 -2.99 -21.08
N GLY A 41 -3.33 -4.16 -21.66
CA GLY A 41 -3.92 -5.29 -20.92
C GLY A 41 -5.41 -5.11 -20.58
N LEU A 42 -6.13 -4.20 -21.25
CA LEU A 42 -7.57 -4.02 -21.08
C LEU A 42 -8.33 -4.87 -22.11
N GLN A 43 -9.02 -5.91 -21.65
CA GLN A 43 -9.81 -6.79 -22.51
C GLN A 43 -11.00 -7.39 -21.76
N GLY A 44 -12.16 -7.50 -22.43
CA GLY A 44 -13.35 -8.10 -21.85
C GLY A 44 -13.89 -7.35 -20.63
N GLY A 45 -13.62 -6.03 -20.54
CA GLY A 45 -13.98 -5.22 -19.38
C GLY A 45 -13.09 -5.41 -18.15
N PHE A 46 -11.91 -6.02 -18.29
CA PHE A 46 -10.92 -6.15 -17.21
C PHE A 46 -9.58 -5.56 -17.62
N LEU A 47 -8.97 -4.78 -16.71
CA LEU A 47 -7.59 -4.32 -16.84
C LEU A 47 -6.68 -5.26 -16.05
N ALA A 48 -5.79 -5.95 -16.75
CA ALA A 48 -4.73 -6.73 -16.13
C ALA A 48 -3.54 -5.82 -15.78
N LEU A 49 -3.22 -5.74 -14.49
CA LEU A 49 -2.05 -5.02 -14.00
C LEU A 49 -1.06 -5.99 -13.38
N ASP A 50 0.16 -6.03 -13.89
CA ASP A 50 1.23 -6.82 -13.29
C ASP A 50 1.62 -6.31 -11.89
N ARG A 51 2.34 -7.17 -11.17
CA ARG A 51 2.83 -6.89 -9.82
C ARG A 51 3.74 -5.66 -9.76
N ALA A 52 4.61 -5.50 -10.76
CA ALA A 52 5.55 -4.38 -10.81
C ALA A 52 4.83 -3.03 -10.92
N THR A 53 3.79 -2.96 -11.74
CA THR A 53 2.94 -1.79 -11.93
C THR A 53 2.19 -1.45 -10.65
N ILE A 54 1.58 -2.44 -10.01
CA ILE A 54 0.85 -2.22 -8.76
C ILE A 54 1.81 -1.81 -7.64
N LYS A 55 2.99 -2.43 -7.55
CA LYS A 55 4.06 -2.01 -6.65
C LYS A 55 4.46 -0.56 -6.89
N GLY A 56 4.63 -0.15 -8.14
CA GLY A 56 4.95 1.24 -8.49
C GLY A 56 3.89 2.23 -7.99
N ILE A 57 2.61 1.88 -8.16
CA ILE A 57 1.48 2.69 -7.68
C ILE A 57 1.52 2.82 -6.16
N PHE A 58 1.63 1.71 -5.42
CA PHE A 58 1.63 1.75 -3.95
C PHE A 58 2.92 2.32 -3.36
N ALA A 59 4.08 2.07 -3.95
CA ALA A 59 5.36 2.57 -3.47
C ALA A 59 5.37 4.10 -3.40
N SER A 60 4.86 4.78 -4.44
CA SER A 60 4.77 6.24 -4.47
C SER A 60 3.87 6.79 -3.35
N VAL A 61 2.74 6.13 -3.09
CA VAL A 61 1.81 6.53 -2.03
C VAL A 61 2.42 6.29 -0.65
N VAL A 62 2.99 5.11 -0.41
CA VAL A 62 3.60 4.75 0.87
C VAL A 62 4.81 5.62 1.19
N GLU A 63 5.64 5.98 0.21
CA GLU A 63 6.77 6.88 0.41
C GLU A 63 6.32 8.27 0.89
N GLN A 64 5.23 8.80 0.32
CA GLN A 64 4.65 10.06 0.78
C GLN A 64 4.14 9.97 2.23
N VAL A 65 3.49 8.86 2.59
CA VAL A 65 3.03 8.63 3.97
C VAL A 65 4.22 8.56 4.93
N VAL A 66 5.27 7.81 4.60
CA VAL A 66 6.49 7.71 5.40
C VAL A 66 7.14 9.08 5.60
N SER A 67 7.29 9.86 4.53
CA SER A 67 7.86 11.20 4.58
C SER A 67 7.07 12.14 5.51
N LEU A 68 5.74 12.09 5.41
CA LEU A 68 4.86 12.87 6.26
C LEU A 68 5.00 12.49 7.73
N VAL A 69 4.96 11.19 8.04
CA VAL A 69 5.10 10.68 9.43
C VAL A 69 6.45 11.10 10.02
N GLN A 70 7.55 10.93 9.27
CA GLN A 70 8.86 11.37 9.75
C GLN A 70 8.93 12.89 9.99
N SER A 71 8.26 13.69 9.16
CA SER A 71 8.16 15.14 9.38
C SER A 71 7.43 15.48 10.67
N GLN A 72 6.32 14.80 10.95
CA GLN A 72 5.56 14.95 12.19
C GLN A 72 6.39 14.52 13.42
N LEU A 73 7.10 13.40 13.34
CA LEU A 73 8.00 12.96 14.41
C LEU A 73 9.10 13.99 14.71
N ARG A 74 9.70 14.57 13.67
CA ARG A 74 10.69 15.66 13.83
C ARG A 74 10.07 16.92 14.44
N ALA A 75 8.82 17.25 14.10
CA ALA A 75 8.12 18.38 14.70
C ALA A 75 7.84 18.17 16.20
N ILE A 76 7.41 16.96 16.58
CA ILE A 76 7.20 16.55 17.98
C ILE A 76 8.53 16.58 18.76
N ALA A 77 9.62 16.07 18.17
CA ALA A 77 10.93 16.12 18.80
C ALA A 77 11.40 17.55 19.07
N ARG A 78 11.15 18.48 18.13
CA ARG A 78 11.48 19.91 18.30
C ARG A 78 10.66 20.61 19.38
N SER A 79 9.48 20.10 19.74
CA SER A 79 8.70 20.63 20.86
C SER A 79 9.16 20.09 22.23
N GLY A 80 10.23 19.30 22.27
CA GLY A 80 10.77 18.72 23.50
C GLY A 80 10.02 17.47 23.97
N THR A 81 9.18 16.88 23.11
CA THR A 81 8.41 15.68 23.43
C THR A 81 8.77 14.52 22.49
N LYS A 82 8.34 13.30 22.82
CA LYS A 82 8.55 12.11 21.98
C LYS A 82 7.21 11.44 21.69
N ALA A 83 6.97 11.14 20.41
CA ALA A 83 5.83 10.33 20.02
C ALA A 83 5.96 8.91 20.60
N LYS A 84 4.92 8.44 21.29
CA LYS A 84 4.94 7.13 21.95
C LYS A 84 4.69 5.98 20.98
N THR A 85 3.85 6.20 19.96
CA THR A 85 3.45 5.17 19.01
C THR A 85 2.92 5.81 17.72
N ILE A 86 2.97 5.08 16.61
CA ILE A 86 2.27 5.33 15.36
C ILE A 86 1.14 4.30 15.27
N MET A 87 -0.10 4.75 15.13
CA MET A 87 -1.25 3.87 15.04
C MET A 87 -1.87 3.99 13.65
N LEU A 88 -1.97 2.86 12.95
CA LEU A 88 -2.59 2.76 11.63
C LEU A 88 -4.09 2.53 11.80
N VAL A 89 -4.91 3.35 11.16
CA VAL A 89 -6.37 3.30 11.22
C VAL A 89 -6.96 3.66 9.85
N GLY A 90 -8.21 3.27 9.62
CA GLY A 90 -8.90 3.27 8.34
C GLY A 90 -8.42 2.15 7.41
N GLY A 91 -9.18 1.84 6.36
CA GLY A 91 -8.90 0.69 5.49
C GLY A 91 -7.60 0.73 4.65
N PHE A 92 -6.81 1.82 4.67
CA PHE A 92 -5.41 1.75 4.17
C PHE A 92 -4.41 1.43 5.29
N GLY A 93 -4.79 1.67 6.54
CA GLY A 93 -4.08 1.23 7.73
C GLY A 93 -3.99 -0.29 7.84
N GLU A 94 -4.90 -1.07 7.24
CA GLU A 94 -4.82 -2.54 7.10
C GLU A 94 -3.71 -3.03 6.17
N SER A 95 -3.08 -2.15 5.39
CA SER A 95 -2.03 -2.55 4.45
C SER A 95 -0.77 -3.02 5.17
N GLU A 96 -0.43 -4.31 5.02
CA GLU A 96 0.83 -4.87 5.55
C GLU A 96 2.05 -4.16 4.95
N TYR A 97 2.01 -3.84 3.65
CA TYR A 97 3.09 -3.12 2.99
C TYR A 97 3.35 -1.75 3.65
N LEU A 98 2.29 -1.00 3.97
CA LEU A 98 2.41 0.26 4.70
C LEU A 98 2.98 0.04 6.11
N TYR A 99 2.48 -0.97 6.83
CA TYR A 99 2.93 -1.31 8.18
C TYR A 99 4.44 -1.60 8.22
N GLN A 100 4.94 -2.49 7.37
CA GLN A 100 6.35 -2.86 7.30
C GLN A 100 7.23 -1.67 6.93
N ARG A 101 6.81 -0.86 5.96
CA ARG A 101 7.57 0.32 5.50
C ARG A 101 7.68 1.38 6.59
N LEU A 102 6.62 1.62 7.37
CA LEU A 102 6.68 2.54 8.51
C LEU A 102 7.52 1.99 9.66
N LYS A 103 7.43 0.69 9.94
CA LYS A 103 8.24 0.03 10.98
C LYS A 103 9.74 0.13 10.67
N ALA A 104 10.12 -0.10 9.41
CA ALA A 104 11.49 0.06 8.93
C ALA A 104 11.95 1.53 8.95
N ALA A 105 11.10 2.47 8.52
CA ALA A 105 11.45 3.88 8.41
C ALA A 105 11.46 4.65 9.74
N CYS A 106 10.78 4.13 10.76
CA CYS A 106 10.62 4.76 12.07
C CYS A 106 10.98 3.79 13.23
N PRO A 107 12.21 3.24 13.29
CA PRO A 107 12.55 2.15 14.21
C PRO A 107 12.49 2.51 15.70
N GLN A 108 12.46 3.81 16.02
CA GLN A 108 12.43 4.33 17.40
C GLN A 108 11.02 4.60 17.92
N THR A 109 10.00 4.41 17.08
CA THR A 109 8.59 4.63 17.41
C THR A 109 7.80 3.37 17.04
N PRO A 110 7.22 2.67 18.03
CA PRO A 110 6.38 1.50 17.77
C PRO A 110 5.28 1.81 16.76
N VAL A 111 5.07 0.90 15.80
CA VAL A 111 3.95 0.96 14.85
C VAL A 111 2.94 -0.10 15.25
N MET A 112 1.66 0.27 15.33
CA MET A 112 0.56 -0.61 15.71
C MET A 112 -0.50 -0.60 14.61
N GLN A 113 -0.99 -1.79 14.27
CA GLN A 113 -2.09 -2.02 13.35
C GLN A 113 -3.15 -2.84 14.09
N PRO A 114 -4.28 -2.24 14.52
CA PRO A 114 -5.36 -2.97 15.16
C PRO A 114 -6.05 -3.91 14.14
N PRO A 115 -6.67 -5.00 14.61
CA PRO A 115 -7.31 -5.99 13.73
C PRO A 115 -8.52 -5.46 12.94
N ASP A 116 -9.06 -4.29 13.30
CA ASP A 116 -10.19 -3.62 12.64
C ASP A 116 -9.78 -2.24 12.07
N ALA A 117 -8.59 -2.13 11.45
CA ALA A 117 -8.04 -0.84 11.02
C ALA A 117 -8.90 -0.14 9.96
#